data_AF-A0A9D3B792-F1
#
_entry.id   AF-A0A9D3B792-F1
#
_cell.length_a   1.000
_cell.length_b   1.000
_cell.length_c   1.000
_cell.angle_alpha   90.00
_cell.angle_beta   90.00
_cell.angle_gamma   90.00
#
_symmetry.space_group_name_H-M   'P 1'
#
loop_
_entity.id
_entity.type
_entity.pdbx_description
1 polymer ?
#
loop_
_entity_poly.entity_id
_entity_poly.type
_entity_poly.pdbx_seq_one_letter_code
_entity_poly.pdbx_strand_id
1 'polypeptide(L)' 'MTEIIIEKLFEQRDFYLNTIKHLEFQLIMEPTDDEIKQNEQLKNITINEIKKVEEQISLILSKNNSKSQ' A
#
# COMPACT_ATOMS: atom_id res chain seq x y z
N MET A 1 -18.29 11.58 6.80
CA MET A 1 -18.18 10.10 6.71
C MET A 1 -17.22 9.69 5.59
N THR A 2 -17.39 10.20 4.35
CA THR A 2 -16.46 9.93 3.24
C THR A 2 -15.03 10.41 3.48
N GLU A 3 -14.84 11.54 4.16
CA GLU A 3 -13.51 12.05 4.56
C GLU A 3 -12.79 11.13 5.55
N ILE A 4 -13.50 10.57 6.54
CA ILE A 4 -12.91 9.61 7.48
C ILE A 4 -12.50 8.33 6.74
N ILE A 5 -13.30 7.89 5.76
CA ILE A 5 -12.98 6.71 4.94
C ILE A 5 -11.72 6.96 4.11
N ILE A 6 -11.58 8.13 3.46
CA ILE A 6 -10.41 8.42 2.64
C ILE A 6 -9.15 8.58 3.48
N GLU A 7 -9.26 9.19 4.67
CA GLU A 7 -8.15 9.28 5.63
C GLU A 7 -7.66 7.90 6.06
N LYS A 8 -8.58 6.97 6.40
CA LYS A 8 -8.22 5.59 6.75
C LYS A 8 -7.56 4.83 5.59
N LEU A 9 -7.99 5.08 4.35
CA LEU A 9 -7.34 4.49 3.17
C LEU A 9 -5.93 5.05 2.95
N PHE A 10 -5.71 6.34 3.18
CA PHE A 10 -4.36 6.91 3.13
C PHE A 10 -3.45 6.37 4.24
N GLU A 11 -3.93 6.26 5.47
CA GLU A 11 -3.20 5.61 6.56
C GLU A 11 -2.81 4.17 6.19
N GLN A 12 -3.73 3.41 5.59
CA GLN A 12 -3.47 2.04 5.14
C GLN A 12 -2.43 1.98 4.02
N ARG A 13 -2.48 2.87 3.04
CA ARG A 13 -1.47 2.99 1.98
C ARG A 13 -0.09 3.27 2.59
N ASP A 14 -0.01 4.21 3.51
CA ASP A 14 1.24 4.62 4.14
C ASP A 14 1.84 3.48 5.00
N PHE A 15 1.00 2.69 5.66
CA PHE A 15 1.42 1.46 6.32
C PHE A 15 2.07 0.46 5.35
N TYR A 16 1.47 0.22 4.19
CA TYR A 16 2.04 -0.68 3.18
C TYR A 16 3.34 -0.14 2.58
N LEU A 17 3.44 1.17 2.33
CA LEU A 17 4.68 1.80 1.88
C LEU A 17 5.81 1.64 2.91
N ASN A 18 5.50 1.84 4.19
CA ASN A 18 6.46 1.61 5.27
C ASN A 18 6.89 0.13 5.37
N THR A 19 5.96 -0.79 5.09
CA THR A 19 6.27 -2.23 5.02
C THR A 19 7.29 -2.51 3.91
N ILE A 20 7.11 -1.97 2.70
CA ILE A 20 8.08 -2.12 1.60
C ILE A 20 9.45 -1.58 2.01
N LYS A 21 9.48 -0.38 2.60
CA LYS A 21 10.74 0.23 3.08
C LYS A 21 11.45 -0.67 4.10
N HIS A 22 10.69 -1.31 5.01
CA HIS A 22 11.27 -2.25 5.97
C HIS A 22 11.87 -3.49 5.30
N LEU A 23 11.18 -4.08 4.32
CA LEU A 23 11.68 -5.23 3.56
C LEU A 23 12.97 -4.89 2.80
N GLU A 24 13.06 -3.67 2.25
CA GLU A 24 14.28 -3.21 1.59
C GLU A 24 15.45 -3.06 2.55
N PHE A 25 15.22 -2.64 3.80
CA PHE A 25 16.28 -2.61 4.80
C PHE A 25 16.76 -4.00 5.20
N GLN A 26 15.86 -5.00 5.25
CA GLN A 26 16.26 -6.37 5.55
C GLN A 26 17.21 -6.94 4.48
N LEU A 27 17.11 -6.50 3.23
CA LEU A 27 18.01 -6.95 2.16
C LEU A 27 19.46 -6.48 2.33
N ILE A 28 19.70 -5.45 3.14
CA ILE A 28 21.05 -4.91 3.42
C ILE A 28 21.74 -5.71 4.53
N MET A 29 21.01 -6.54 5.28
CA MET A 29 21.48 -7.28 6.45
C MET A 29 22.08 -8.66 6.13
N GLU A 30 22.65 -8.84 4.93
CA GLU A 30 23.17 -10.14 4.44
C GLU A 30 22.19 -11.32 4.67
N PRO A 31 20.92 -11.20 4.23
CA PRO A 31 19.93 -12.27 4.41
C PRO A 31 20.30 -13.53 3.63
N THR A 32 19.75 -14.67 4.05
CA THR A 32 19.80 -15.92 3.31
C THR A 32 18.98 -15.86 2.02
N ASP A 33 19.28 -16.73 1.05
CA ASP A 33 18.52 -16.82 -0.21
C ASP A 33 17.01 -17.06 0.01
N ASP A 34 16.66 -17.85 1.03
CA ASP A 34 15.27 -18.12 1.40
C ASP A 34 14.57 -16.87 1.95
N GLU A 35 15.24 -16.08 2.78
CA GLU A 35 14.75 -14.80 3.28
C GLU A 35 14.58 -13.77 2.15
N ILE A 36 15.52 -13.72 1.20
CA ILE A 36 15.41 -12.87 0.00
C ILE A 36 14.14 -13.23 -0.77
N LYS A 37 13.93 -14.52 -1.04
CA LYS A 37 12.76 -15.00 -1.78
C LYS A 37 11.44 -14.70 -1.06
N GLN A 38 11.40 -14.88 0.26
CA GLN A 38 10.24 -14.54 1.08
C GLN A 38 9.96 -13.03 1.05
N ASN A 39 11.02 -12.20 1.14
CA ASN A 39 10.90 -10.75 1.07
C ASN A 39 10.38 -10.27 -0.28
N GLU A 40 10.85 -10.85 -1.39
CA GLU A 40 10.33 -10.54 -2.73
C GLU A 40 8.85 -10.91 -2.87
N GLN A 41 8.44 -12.09 -2.38
CA GLN A 41 7.04 -12.50 -2.39
C GLN A 41 6.17 -11.54 -1.59
N LEU A 42 6.60 -11.19 -0.38
CA LEU A 42 5.86 -10.27 0.49
C LEU A 42 5.80 -8.88 -0.15
N LYS A 43 6.90 -8.37 -0.71
CA LYS A 43 6.95 -7.09 -1.43
C LYS A 43 5.93 -7.06 -2.59
N ASN A 44 5.86 -8.13 -3.39
CA ASN A 44 4.90 -8.22 -4.49
C ASN A 44 3.44 -8.20 -4.00
N ILE A 45 3.14 -8.91 -2.91
CA ILE A 45 1.81 -8.89 -2.28
C ILE A 45 1.48 -7.48 -1.80
N THR A 46 2.39 -6.84 -1.07
CA THR A 46 2.20 -5.49 -0.52
C THR A 46 1.99 -4.45 -1.64
N ILE A 47 2.75 -4.52 -2.74
CA ILE A 47 2.53 -3.66 -3.93
C ILE A 47 1.11 -3.85 -4.48
N ASN A 48 0.61 -5.08 -4.52
CA ASN A 48 -0.71 -5.35 -5.04
C ASN A 48 -1.80 -4.79 -4.12
N GLU A 49 -1.62 -4.84 -2.80
CA GLU A 49 -2.53 -4.20 -1.84
C GLU A 49 -2.51 -2.67 -1.94
N ILE A 50 -1.34 -2.05 -2.15
CA ILE A 50 -1.24 -0.61 -2.41
C ILE A 50 -2.11 -0.22 -3.62
N LYS A 51 -1.98 -0.95 -4.74
CA LYS A 51 -2.78 -0.68 -5.94
C LYS A 51 -4.28 -0.73 -5.69
N LYS A 52 -4.76 -1.72 -4.92
CA LYS A 52 -6.18 -1.83 -4.54
C LYS A 52 -6.65 -0.67 -3.67
N VAL A 53 -5.81 -0.20 -2.75
CA VAL A 53 -6.13 0.97 -1.91
C VAL A 53 -6.19 2.23 -2.76
N GLU A 54 -5.23 2.43 -3.67
CA GLU A 54 -5.20 3.57 -4.59
C GLU A 54 -6.41 3.59 -5.54
N GLU A 55 -6.82 2.43 -6.05
CA GLU A 55 -8.03 2.30 -6.86
C GLU A 55 -9.29 2.67 -6.07
N GLN A 56 -9.40 2.22 -4.82
CA GLN A 56 -10.53 2.59 -3.94
C GLN A 56 -10.57 4.10 -3.66
N ILE A 57 -9.42 4.72 -3.37
CA ILE A 57 -9.30 6.16 -3.19
C ILE A 57 -9.78 6.90 -4.44
N SER A 58 -9.31 6.48 -5.62
CA SER A 58 -9.69 7.06 -6.92
C SER A 58 -11.21 6.95 -7.17
N LEU A 59 -11.80 5.79 -6.89
CA LEU A 59 -13.24 5.56 -7.02
C LEU A 59 -14.08 6.45 -6.08
N ILE A 60 -13.61 6.69 -4.85
CA ILE A 60 -14.31 7.56 -3.91
C ILE A 60 -14.21 9.02 -4.35
N LEU A 61 -13.01 9.48 -4.72
CA LEU A 61 -12.78 10.86 -5.18
C LEU A 61 -13.56 11.19 -6.45
N SER A 62 -13.57 10.29 -7.42
CA SER A 62 -14.35 10.46 -8.66
C SER A 62 -15.86 10.53 -8.41
N LYS A 63 -16.38 9.71 -7.47
CA LYS A 63 -17.80 9.76 -7.05
C LYS A 63 -18.16 11.02 -6.28
N ASN A 64 -17.23 11.61 -5.54
CA ASN A 64 -17.47 12.87 -4.84
C ASN A 64 -17.49 14.04 -5.83
N ASN A 65 -16.56 14.07 -6.79
CA ASN A 65 -16.51 15.13 -7.81
C ASN A 65 -17.74 15.13 -8.73
N SER A 66 -18.32 13.96 -9.02
CA SER A 66 -19.54 13.83 -9.84
C SER A 66 -20.83 14.17 -9.10
N LYS A 67 -20.83 14.26 -7.76
CA LYS A 67 -21.98 14.71 -6.95
C LYS A 67 -21.98 16.21 -6.66
N SER A 68 -20.91 16.91 -7.00
CA SER A 68 -20.73 18.36 -6.79
C SER A 68 -20.93 19.18 -8.07
N GLN A 69 -21.39 18.55 -9.17
CA GLN A 69 -21.91 19.21 -10.38
C GLN A 69 -23.42 19.06 -10.46
#